data_AF-A0A914YRR6-F1
#
_entry.id   AF-A0A914YRR6-F1
#
_cell.length_a   1.000
_cell.length_b   1.000
_cell.length_c   1.000
_cell.angle_alpha   90.00
_cell.angle_beta   90.00
_cell.angle_gamma   90.00
#
_symmetry.space_group_name_H-M   'P 1'
#
loop_
_entity.id
_entity.type
_entity.pdbx_description
1 polymer ?
#
loop_
_entity_poly.entity_id
_entity_poly.type
_entity_poly.pdbx_seq_one_letter_code
_entity_poly.pdbx_strand_id
1 'polypeptide(L)' 'MVVKPSEINQGRIDIVAVTGDTHLGGNDFDAKLIDFLIKKFKDNSGEDVKNNKKAVFKLREAAIKAKEHLSTNMHYE' A
#
# COMPACT_ATOMS: atom_id res chain seq x y z
N MET A 1 11.40 -14.03 -6.29
CA MET A 1 11.89 -14.66 -7.54
C MET A 1 13.41 -14.55 -7.55
N VAL A 2 14.13 -15.66 -7.67
CA VAL A 2 15.59 -15.68 -7.79
C VAL A 2 15.96 -16.12 -9.20
N VAL A 3 16.65 -15.26 -9.93
CA VAL A 3 17.14 -15.52 -11.29
C VAL A 3 18.64 -15.76 -11.19
N LYS A 4 19.13 -16.84 -11.81
CA LYS A 4 20.57 -17.07 -11.95
C LYS A 4 21.09 -16.19 -13.09
N PRO A 5 22.17 -15.40 -12.91
CA PRO A 5 22.71 -14.56 -13.97
C PRO A 5 23.45 -15.35 -15.08
N SER A 6 23.65 -16.65 -14.92
CA SER A 6 24.32 -17.49 -15.91
C SER A 6 23.38 -17.75 -17.08
N GLU A 7 23.74 -17.21 -18.26
CA GLU A 7 23.10 -17.41 -19.57
C GLU A 7 22.11 -16.33 -20.08
N ILE A 8 22.41 -15.04 -19.86
CA ILE A 8 21.80 -13.98 -20.69
C ILE A 8 22.22 -14.08 -22.18
N ASN A 9 23.11 -15.00 -22.55
CA ASN A 9 23.68 -15.10 -23.90
C ASN A 9 22.86 -15.90 -24.95
N GLN A 10 21.67 -16.43 -24.64
CA GLN A 10 20.88 -17.18 -25.64
C GLN A 10 19.36 -16.96 -25.56
N GLY A 11 18.91 -15.89 -24.90
CA GLY A 11 17.48 -15.59 -24.79
C GLY A 11 16.69 -16.54 -23.89
N ARG A 12 17.36 -17.33 -23.05
CA ARG A 12 16.75 -18.21 -22.05
C ARG A 12 16.93 -17.62 -20.65
N ILE A 13 15.87 -17.62 -19.85
CA ILE A 13 15.91 -17.19 -18.45
C ILE A 13 15.60 -18.40 -17.57
N ASP A 14 16.58 -18.85 -16.80
CA ASP A 14 16.41 -19.93 -15.84
C ASP A 14 15.94 -19.40 -14.48
N ILE A 15 14.71 -19.74 -14.12
CA ILE A 15 14.09 -19.40 -12.84
C ILE A 15 14.47 -20.49 -11.83
N VAL A 16 15.25 -20.12 -10.82
CA VAL A 16 15.76 -21.08 -9.83
C VAL A 16 14.78 -21.30 -8.68
N ALA A 17 14.06 -20.25 -8.29
CA ALA A 17 13.02 -20.32 -7.27
C ALA A 17 12.05 -19.13 -7.38
N VAL A 18 10.77 -19.40 -7.11
CA VAL A 18 9.73 -18.39 -6.93
C VAL A 18 9.20 -18.50 -5.51
N THR A 19 9.24 -17.38 -4.79
CA THR A 19 8.67 -17.23 -3.45
C THR A 19 8.05 -15.84 -3.36
N GLY A 20 7.01 -15.69 -2.55
CA GLY A 20 6.24 -14.46 -2.36
C GLY A 20 5.01 -14.71 -1.49
N ASP A 21 4.40 -13.63 -0.99
CA ASP A 21 3.14 -13.67 -0.26
C ASP A 21 2.04 -13.08 -1.14
N THR A 22 0.99 -13.86 -1.42
CA THR A 22 -0.14 -13.43 -2.24
C THR A 22 -1.10 -12.50 -1.50
N HIS A 23 -0.92 -12.33 -0.19
CA HIS A 23 -1.75 -11.49 0.67
C HIS A 23 -1.05 -10.20 1.08
N LEU A 24 0.21 -9.97 0.65
CA LEU A 24 0.96 -8.77 1.00
C LEU A 24 1.07 -7.83 -0.21
N GLY A 25 0.53 -6.62 -0.08
CA GLY A 25 0.58 -5.60 -1.12
C GLY A 25 0.17 -4.21 -0.65
N GLY A 26 -0.07 -3.31 -1.61
CA GLY A 26 -0.45 -1.92 -1.32
C GLY A 26 -1.72 -1.78 -0.48
N ASN A 27 -2.62 -2.76 -0.58
CA ASN A 27 -3.88 -2.79 0.17
C ASN A 27 -3.66 -2.90 1.70
N ASP A 28 -2.59 -3.54 2.15
CA ASP A 28 -2.27 -3.65 3.59
C ASP A 28 -1.88 -2.30 4.17
N PHE A 29 -1.11 -1.53 3.41
CA PHE A 29 -0.76 -0.17 3.79
C PHE A 29 -1.99 0.75 3.78
N ASP A 30 -2.84 0.62 2.75
CA ASP A 30 -4.08 1.38 2.67
C ASP A 30 -5.01 1.08 3.85
N ALA A 31 -5.16 -0.19 4.23
CA ALA A 31 -5.98 -0.59 5.37
C ALA A 31 -5.46 0.02 6.68
N LYS A 32 -4.16 -0.10 6.96
CA LYS A 32 -3.53 0.49 8.15
C LYS A 32 -3.67 2.01 8.20
N LEU A 33 -3.52 2.67 7.06
CA LEU A 33 -3.65 4.13 6.96
C LEU A 33 -5.10 4.58 7.21
N ILE A 34 -6.08 3.88 6.64
CA ILE A 34 -7.50 4.18 6.86
C ILE A 34 -7.88 4.00 8.33
N ASP A 35 -7.46 2.91 8.98
CA ASP A 35 -7.72 2.68 10.40
C ASP A 35 -7.12 3.78 11.28
N PHE A 36 -5.90 4.22 10.96
CA PHE A 36 -5.26 5.35 11.64
C PHE A 36 -6.06 6.64 11.46
N LEU A 37 -6.51 6.94 10.24
CA LEU A 37 -7.28 8.15 9.93
C LEU A 37 -8.67 8.14 10.58
N ILE A 38 -9.36 7.00 10.61
CA ILE A 38 -10.65 6.85 11.30
C ILE A 38 -10.47 7.10 12.80
N LYS A 39 -9.43 6.51 13.40
CA LYS A 39 -9.11 6.73 14.81
C LYS A 39 -8.83 8.21 15.09
N LYS A 40 -7.98 8.85 14.30
CA LYS A 40 -7.66 10.28 14.44
C LYS A 40 -8.88 11.18 14.23
N PHE A 41 -9.75 10.83 13.29
CA PHE A 41 -10.99 11.55 13.07
C PHE A 41 -11.86 11.48 14.33
N LYS A 42 -12.07 10.27 14.88
CA LYS A 42 -12.83 10.06 16.10
C LYS A 42 -12.24 10.79 17.31
N ASP A 43 -10.92 10.77 17.48
CA ASP A 43 -10.23 11.47 18.56
C ASP A 43 -10.43 13.00 18.47
N ASN A 44 -10.54 13.55 17.26
CA ASN A 44 -10.67 15.00 17.03
C ASN A 44 -12.12 15.50 16.98
N SER A 45 -13.05 14.74 16.38
CA SER A 45 -14.44 15.14 16.17
C SER A 45 -15.42 14.53 17.17
N GLY A 46 -15.02 13.47 17.87
CA GLY A 46 -15.89 12.67 18.72
C GLY A 46 -16.80 11.69 17.96
N GLU A 47 -16.83 11.74 16.63
CA GLU A 47 -17.71 10.92 15.80
C GLU A 47 -17.00 9.71 15.18
N ASP A 48 -17.64 8.54 15.23
CA ASP A 48 -17.13 7.31 14.62
C ASP A 48 -17.73 7.09 13.23
N VAL A 49 -16.92 7.28 12.20
CA VAL A 49 -17.33 7.15 10.79
C VAL A 49 -17.19 5.73 10.24
N LYS A 50 -16.73 4.76 11.04
CA LYS A 50 -16.42 3.40 10.58
C LYS A 50 -17.60 2.71 9.90
N ASN A 51 -18.83 2.96 10.36
CA ASN A 51 -20.04 2.37 9.80
C ASN A 51 -20.60 3.14 8.59
N ASN A 52 -20.08 4.34 8.30
CA ASN A 52 -20.52 5.14 7.17
C ASN A 52 -19.74 4.77 5.91
N LYS A 53 -20.29 3.85 5.11
CA LYS A 53 -19.68 3.35 3.87
C LYS A 53 -19.25 4.47 2.90
N LYS A 54 -20.04 5.55 2.79
CA LYS A 54 -19.70 6.68 1.91
C LYS A 54 -18.51 7.47 2.45
N ALA A 55 -18.45 7.70 3.76
CA ALA A 55 -17.34 8.42 4.40
C ALA A 55 -16.04 7.60 4.33
N VAL A 56 -16.10 6.30 4.64
CA VAL A 56 -14.95 5.39 4.54
C VAL A 56 -14.42 5.31 3.11
N PHE A 57 -15.30 5.25 2.10
CA PHE A 57 -14.88 5.27 0.70
C PHE A 57 -14.13 6.56 0.35
N LYS A 58 -14.62 7.72 0.77
CA LYS A 58 -13.93 9.01 0.54
C LYS A 58 -12.58 9.07 1.27
N LEU A 59 -12.51 8.59 2.51
CA LEU A 59 -11.25 8.52 3.27
C LEU A 59 -10.22 7.62 2.58
N ARG A 60 -10.66 6.48 2.03
CA ARG A 60 -9.81 5.56 1.27
C ARG A 60 -9.21 6.22 0.04
N GLU A 61 -10.03 6.90 -0.77
CA GLU A 61 -9.56 7.61 -1.97
C GLU A 61 -8.52 8.69 -1.62
N ALA A 62 -8.75 9.45 -0.54
CA ALA A 62 -7.79 10.44 -0.07
C ALA A 62 -6.50 9.81 0.46
N ALA A 63 -6.61 8.70 1.20
CA ALA A 63 -5.47 7.98 1.76
C ALA A 63 -4.56 7.39 0.66
N ILE A 64 -5.13 6.81 -0.40
CA ILE A 64 -4.36 6.28 -1.54
C ILE A 64 -3.59 7.41 -2.22
N LYS A 65 -4.25 8.52 -2.53
CA LYS A 65 -3.61 9.70 -3.14
C LYS A 65 -2.49 10.26 -2.28
N ALA A 66 -2.70 10.34 -0.97
CA ALA A 66 -1.68 10.79 -0.04
C ALA A 66 -0.48 9.83 0.00
N LYS A 67 -0.72 8.52 0.05
CA LYS A 67 0.33 7.48 0.00
C LYS A 67 1.17 7.58 -1.27
N GLU A 68 0.52 7.70 -2.43
CA GLU A 68 1.20 7.87 -3.72
C GLU A 68 2.03 9.15 -3.73
N HIS A 69 1.44 10.26 -3.29
CA HIS A 69 2.12 11.55 -3.22
C HIS A 69 3.36 11.52 -2.32
N LEU A 70 3.28 10.89 -1.15
CA LEU A 70 4.41 10.74 -0.23
C LEU A 70 5.50 9.79 -0.78
N SER A 71 5.13 8.87 -1.66
CA SER A 71 6.10 7.99 -2.32
C SER A 71 6.92 8.73 -3.39
N THR A 72 6.38 9.82 -3.96
CA THR A 72 7.08 10.63 -4.98
C THR A 72 7.73 11.87 -4.40
N ASN A 73 7.15 12.47 -3.36
CA ASN A 73 7.57 13.74 -2.77
C ASN A 73 8.04 13.54 -1.33
N MET A 74 9.23 12.99 -1.15
CA MET A 74 9.97 13.17 0.11
C MET A 74 10.91 14.37 -0.07
N HIS A 75 10.46 15.55 0.35
CA HIS A 75 11.37 16.66 0.60
C HIS A 75 12.09 16.36 1.92
N TYR A 76 13.36 15.98 1.85
CA TYR A 76 14.25 15.99 3.00
C TYR A 76 14.72 17.44 3.19
N GLU A 77 14.32 18.08 4.28
CA GLU A 77 15.00 19.27 4.82
C GLU A 77 16.09 18.84 5.81
#